data_AF-A0A8T5YNG2-F1
#
_entry.id   AF-A0A8T5YNG2-F1
#
_cell.length_a   1.000
_cell.length_b   1.000
_cell.length_c   1.000
_cell.angle_alpha   90.00
_cell.angle_beta   90.00
_cell.angle_gamma   90.00
#
_symmetry.space_group_name_H-M   'P 1'
#
loop_
_entity.id
_entity.type
_entity.pdbx_description
1 polymer ?
#
loop_
_entity_poly.entity_id
_entity_poly.type
_entity_poly.pdbx_seq_one_letter_code
_entity_poly.pdbx_strand_id
1 'polypeptide(L)' 'TEAIINFLKNGVIQGFVVQDAYQIGYQGIKTLNAALSGQAVEKEIDIPVKFVNAENINTPEIDKLLHPFGKK' A
#
# COMPACT_ATOMS: atom_id res chain seq x y z
N THR A 1 5.84 6.98 -7.18
CA THR A 1 4.46 7.44 -6.89
C THR A 1 4.21 8.86 -7.35
N GLU A 2 5.10 9.82 -7.08
CA GLU A 2 4.90 11.24 -7.42
C GLU A 2 4.56 11.51 -8.89
N ALA A 3 5.23 10.86 -9.84
CA ALA A 3 4.90 10.99 -11.26
C ALA A 3 3.46 10.55 -11.58
N ILE A 4 2.99 9.46 -10.96
CA ILE A 4 1.62 8.94 -11.15
C ILE A 4 0.59 9.88 -10.51
N ILE A 5 0.90 10.42 -9.33
CA ILE A 5 0.08 11.45 -8.68
C ILE A 5 -0.04 12.69 -9.58
N ASN A 6 1.05 13.10 -10.22
CA ASN A 6 1.04 14.23 -11.14
C ASN A 6 0.21 13.93 -12.40
N PHE A 7 0.28 12.71 -12.95
CA PHE A 7 -0.59 12.32 -14.07
C PHE A 7 -2.06 12.36 -13.69
N LEU A 8 -2.43 11.93 -12.49
CA LEU A 8 -3.80 12.04 -11.99
C LEU A 8 -4.24 13.50 -11.84
N LYS A 9 -3.39 14.34 -11.21
CA LYS A 9 -3.68 15.78 -11.01
C LYS A 9 -3.81 16.55 -12.32
N ASN A 10 -3.05 16.16 -13.35
CA ASN A 10 -3.10 16.77 -14.67
C ASN A 10 -4.20 16.16 -15.57
N GLY A 11 -5.01 15.22 -15.06
CA GLY A 11 -6.09 14.60 -15.82
C GLY A 11 -5.62 13.63 -16.92
N VAL A 12 -4.36 13.22 -16.91
CA VAL A 12 -3.80 12.25 -17.87
C VAL A 12 -4.35 10.85 -17.63
N ILE A 13 -4.61 10.51 -16.36
CA ILE A 13 -5.25 9.25 -15.94
C ILE A 13 -6.45 9.55 -15.02
N GLN A 14 -7.47 8.70 -15.03
CA GLN A 14 -8.62 8.85 -14.12
C GLN A 14 -8.36 8.34 -12.70
N GLY A 15 -7.40 7.43 -12.55
CA GLY A 15 -7.07 6.82 -11.28
C GLY A 15 -6.01 5.73 -11.40
N PHE A 16 -5.59 5.19 -10.26
CA PHE A 16 -4.61 4.11 -10.17
C PHE A 16 -4.88 3.25 -8.94
N VAL A 17 -4.37 2.02 -8.94
CA VAL A 17 -4.47 1.12 -7.78
C VAL A 17 -3.18 1.21 -6.97
N VAL A 18 -3.32 1.35 -5.65
CA VAL A 18 -2.21 1.38 -4.69
C VAL A 18 -2.23 0.11 -3.84
N GLN A 19 -1.05 -0.47 -3.67
CA GLN A 19 -0.81 -1.58 -2.76
C GLN A 19 -0.28 -1.05 -1.42
N ASP A 20 -0.57 -1.75 -0.32
CA ASP A 20 -0.01 -1.45 1.00
C ASP A 20 1.38 -2.08 1.15
N ALA A 21 2.41 -1.39 0.65
CA ALA A 21 3.80 -1.83 0.72
C ALA A 21 4.31 -2.01 2.16
N TYR A 22 3.77 -1.23 3.11
CA TYR A 22 4.12 -1.37 4.52
C TYR A 22 3.61 -2.70 5.07
N GLN A 23 2.34 -3.03 4.84
CA GLN A 23 1.77 -4.30 5.28
C GLN A 23 2.45 -5.49 4.60
N ILE A 24 2.81 -5.39 3.31
CA ILE A 24 3.56 -6.45 2.64
C ILE A 24 4.87 -6.76 3.38
N GLY A 25 5.67 -5.73 3.71
CA GLY A 25 6.91 -5.91 4.45
C GLY A 25 6.68 -6.40 5.89
N TYR A 26 5.74 -5.79 6.60
CA TYR A 26 5.44 -6.12 7.99
C TYR A 26 4.94 -7.56 8.15
N GLN A 27 3.95 -7.97 7.34
CA GLN A 27 3.44 -9.34 7.37
C GLN A 27 4.52 -10.33 6.95
N GLY A 28 5.36 -10.01 5.97
CA GLY A 28 6.48 -10.86 5.57
C GLY A 28 7.42 -11.21 6.73
N ILE A 29 7.88 -10.20 7.48
CA ILE A 29 8.79 -10.41 8.62
C ILE A 29 8.07 -11.07 9.80
N LYS A 30 6.82 -10.67 10.08
CA LYS A 30 6.01 -11.29 11.14
C LYS A 30 5.80 -12.79 10.88
N THR A 31 5.45 -13.15 9.65
CA THR A 31 5.25 -14.54 9.22
C THR A 31 6.55 -15.33 9.28
N LEU A 32 7.67 -14.75 8.85
CA LEU A 32 8.98 -15.38 8.98
C LEU A 32 9.30 -15.72 10.45
N ASN A 33 9.09 -14.77 11.36
CA ASN A 33 9.35 -14.98 12.79
C ASN A 33 8.46 -16.09 13.39
N ALA A 34 7.18 -16.13 13.00
CA ALA A 34 6.25 -17.18 13.42
C ALA A 34 6.70 -18.57 12.92
N ALA A 35 7.11 -18.68 11.65
CA ALA A 35 7.62 -19.91 11.08
C ALA A 35 8.91 -20.40 11.78
N LEU A 36 9.85 -19.50 12.07
CA LEU A 36 11.06 -19.81 12.85
C LEU A 36 10.75 -20.26 14.28
N SER A 37 9.61 -19.82 14.84
CA SER A 37 9.12 -20.23 16.16
C SER A 37 8.34 -21.55 16.13
N GLY A 38 8.29 -22.24 14.99
CA GLY A 38 7.57 -23.51 14.82
C GLY A 38 6.05 -23.37 14.73
N GLN A 39 5.53 -22.15 14.53
CA GLN A 39 4.10 -21.91 14.37
C GLN A 39 3.67 -22.25 12.94
N ALA A 40 2.44 -22.74 12.79
CA ALA A 40 1.82 -22.86 11.47
C ALA A 40 1.54 -21.46 10.92
N VAL A 41 1.82 -21.26 9.63
CA VAL A 41 1.63 -19.99 8.92
C VAL A 41 0.80 -20.21 7.67
N GLU A 42 0.02 -19.20 7.30
CA GLU A 42 -0.73 -19.20 6.06
C GLU A 42 0.20 -19.20 4.85
N LYS A 43 -0.19 -19.94 3.80
CA LYS A 43 0.57 -19.98 2.54
C LYS A 43 0.42 -18.70 1.72
N GLU A 44 -0.72 -18.02 1.90
CA GLU A 44 -1.07 -16.80 1.18
C GLU A 44 -1.73 -15.83 2.16
N ILE A 45 -1.31 -14.57 2.11
CA ILE A 45 -1.87 -13.49 2.93
C ILE A 45 -2.41 -12.45 1.97
N ASP A 46 -3.73 -12.32 1.90
CA ASP A 46 -4.38 -11.30 1.08
C ASP A 46 -4.19 -9.92 1.73
N ILE A 47 -3.61 -8.99 0.97
CA ILE A 47 -3.38 -7.61 1.41
C ILE A 47 -4.21 -6.71 0.49
N PRO A 48 -5.19 -5.98 1.05
CA PRO A 48 -6.14 -5.23 0.25
C PRO A 48 -5.44 -4.11 -0.52
N VAL A 49 -5.87 -3.92 -1.75
CA VAL A 49 -5.49 -2.79 -2.59
C VAL A 49 -6.55 -1.70 -2.56
N LYS A 50 -6.18 -0.47 -2.88
CA LYS A 50 -7.11 0.67 -2.93
C LYS A 50 -7.06 1.35 -4.29
N PHE A 51 -8.23 1.62 -4.86
CA PHE A 51 -8.35 2.47 -6.03
C PHE A 51 -8.30 3.94 -5.61
N VAL A 52 -7.42 4.70 -6.24
CA VAL A 52 -7.16 6.11 -5.99
C VAL A 52 -7.58 6.91 -7.21
N ASN A 53 -8.38 7.95 -6.99
CA ASN A 53 -8.83 8.90 -8.00
C ASN A 53 -8.71 10.35 -7.47
N ALA A 54 -9.13 11.32 -8.27
CA ALA A 54 -9.06 12.73 -7.90
C ALA A 54 -9.90 13.09 -6.64
N GLU A 55 -10.94 12.30 -6.34
CA GLU A 55 -11.85 12.54 -5.23
C GLU A 55 -11.27 12.10 -3.89
N ASN A 56 -10.49 11.01 -3.88
CA ASN A 56 -10.02 10.38 -2.64
C ASN A 56 -8.52 10.52 -2.36
N ILE A 57 -7.72 11.03 -3.32
CA ILE A 57 -6.26 11.09 -3.20
C ILE A 57 -5.76 11.87 -1.97
N ASN A 58 -6.53 12.85 -1.49
CA ASN A 58 -6.15 13.70 -0.35
C ASN A 58 -6.71 13.19 0.99
N THR A 59 -7.35 12.01 1.01
CA THR A 59 -7.86 11.43 2.27
C THR A 59 -6.70 10.94 3.14
N PRO A 60 -6.81 11.00 4.48
CA PRO A 60 -5.76 10.51 5.39
C PRO A 60 -5.41 9.03 5.19
N GLU A 61 -6.36 8.21 4.74
CA GLU A 61 -6.13 6.79 4.45
C GLU A 61 -5.22 6.62 3.24
N ILE A 62 -5.51 7.31 2.12
CA ILE A 62 -4.68 7.24 0.91
C ILE A 62 -3.31 7.88 1.14
N ASP A 63 -3.23 8.99 1.89
CA ASP A 63 -1.95 9.64 2.20
C ASP A 63 -0.98 8.68 2.93
N LYS A 64 -1.48 7.86 3.86
CA LYS A 64 -0.69 6.82 4.54
C LYS A 64 -0.20 5.74 3.58
N LEU A 65 -1.00 5.35 2.59
CA LEU A 65 -0.60 4.35 1.59
C LEU A 65 0.43 4.92 0.60
N LEU A 66 0.32 6.20 0.22
CA LEU A 66 1.26 6.87 -0.68
C LEU A 66 2.58 7.23 0.02
N HIS A 67 2.53 7.50 1.33
CA HIS A 67 3.64 7.97 2.15
C HIS A 67 3.80 7.15 3.45
N PRO A 68 4.05 5.83 3.37
CA PRO A 68 4.04 4.93 4.54
C PRO A 68 5.13 5.24 5.59
N PHE A 69 6.17 6.00 5.21
CA PHE A 69 7.27 6.38 6.08
C PHE A 69 7.36 7.91 6.30
N GLY A 70 6.27 8.63 5.99
CA GLY A 70 6.24 10.09 5.99
C GLY A 70 6.53 10.70 4.63
N LYS A 71 6.21 12.00 4.51
CA LYS A 71 6.52 12.81 3.32
C LYS A 71 8.00 13.19 3.35
N LYS A 72 8.68 13.04 2.22
CA LYS A 72 10.01 13.62 2.03
C LYS A 72 9.91 15.12 1.82
#